data_AF-A0A2D7PI57-F1
#
_entry.id   AF-A0A2D7PI57-F1
#
_cell.length_a   1.000
_cell.length_b   1.000
_cell.length_c   1.000
_cell.angle_alpha   90.00
_cell.angle_beta   90.00
_cell.angle_gamma   90.00
#
_symmetry.space_group_name_H-M   'P 1'
#
loop_
_entity.id
_entity.type
_entity.pdbx_description
1 polymer ?
#
loop_
_entity_poly.entity_id
_entity_poly.type
_entity_poly.pdbx_seq_one_letter_code
_entity_poly.pdbx_strand_id
1 'polypeptide(L)'
;MELSLPRNRLRRFLVLPGWICGFISAGLTSTALAQAPPDLNALVVNWAMGQYASPIFCEINGQLIRGVRRVLLKPHQTFGRPVNLEVHFIDLQPDEATRCVNSIGKSQPNILGKIRMQIPGNPHPETAKRDFKRRLKRDKSFDLEIVDGRLKLQEVAIPTPSAKVENFRGGQATLGPAMPATDAARELALFKSQRKMVLTLKSPGGTLIELPLFLREEAGP
;
A
#
# COMPACT_ATOMS: atom_id res chain seq x y z
N MET A 1 -55.92 -11.14 -36.42
CA MET A 1 -56.75 -9.94 -36.67
C MET A 1 -55.90 -8.73 -36.35
N GLU A 2 -55.65 -7.95 -37.40
CA GLU A 2 -54.95 -6.67 -37.42
C GLU A 2 -55.66 -5.61 -36.56
N LEU A 3 -54.89 -4.58 -36.14
CA LEU A 3 -55.20 -3.14 -36.25
C LEU A 3 -54.14 -2.39 -35.41
N SER A 4 -53.09 -1.82 -36.01
CA SER A 4 -53.08 -0.53 -36.71
C SER A 4 -52.94 0.69 -35.77
N LEU A 5 -51.81 1.40 -35.96
CA LEU A 5 -51.32 2.68 -35.41
C LEU A 5 -52.32 3.86 -35.36
N PRO A 6 -51.98 4.96 -34.65
CA PRO A 6 -51.37 6.13 -35.32
C PRO A 6 -50.22 6.77 -34.48
N ARG A 7 -49.03 7.08 -35.01
CA ARG A 7 -48.63 8.27 -35.82
C ARG A 7 -49.26 9.60 -35.39
N ASN A 8 -48.49 10.43 -34.68
CA ASN A 8 -48.63 11.89 -34.66
C ASN A 8 -47.24 12.53 -34.45
N ARG A 9 -46.63 13.11 -35.49
CA ARG A 9 -46.75 14.49 -36.01
C ARG A 9 -45.70 15.43 -35.43
N LEU A 10 -44.63 15.57 -36.22
CA LEU A 10 -43.91 16.79 -36.58
C LEU A 10 -44.44 18.10 -35.95
N ARG A 11 -43.54 18.83 -35.29
CA ARG A 11 -43.50 20.29 -35.40
C ARG A 11 -42.08 20.77 -35.70
N ARG A 12 -41.93 21.26 -36.93
CA ARG A 12 -40.90 22.21 -37.36
C ARG A 12 -41.16 23.55 -36.67
N PHE A 13 -40.14 24.15 -36.07
CA PHE A 13 -40.00 25.60 -35.89
C PHE A 13 -38.52 25.90 -36.21
N LEU A 14 -38.25 26.47 -37.38
CA LEU A 14 -38.12 27.92 -37.64
C LEU A 14 -36.72 28.44 -37.24
N VAL A 15 -35.92 28.58 -38.30
CA VAL A 15 -34.74 29.43 -38.46
C VAL A 15 -35.06 30.87 -38.02
N LEU A 16 -34.08 31.58 -37.46
CA LEU A 16 -33.73 32.98 -37.75
C LEU A 16 -32.43 33.37 -36.99
N PRO A 17 -31.74 34.47 -37.36
CA PRO A 17 -30.32 34.44 -37.69
C PRO A 17 -29.46 35.40 -36.84
N GLY A 18 -28.16 35.11 -36.81
CA GLY A 18 -27.10 36.11 -36.85
C GLY A 18 -26.81 36.94 -35.59
N TRP A 19 -25.53 37.35 -35.56
CA TRP A 19 -24.90 38.43 -34.80
C TRP A 19 -24.07 38.04 -33.57
N ILE A 20 -22.95 38.77 -33.49
CA ILE A 20 -21.96 38.88 -32.41
C ILE A 20 -20.78 37.90 -32.57
N CYS A 21 -19.80 38.26 -33.40
CA CYS A 21 -18.64 39.08 -33.05
C CYS A 21 -17.73 38.44 -31.99
N GLY A 22 -16.60 37.92 -32.49
CA GLY A 22 -15.27 37.95 -31.88
C GLY A 22 -15.17 37.87 -30.37
N PHE A 23 -14.97 36.65 -29.86
CA PHE A 23 -14.19 36.47 -28.64
C PHE A 23 -12.78 36.00 -28.99
N ILE A 24 -11.84 36.85 -28.60
CA ILE A 24 -10.40 36.63 -28.64
C ILE A 24 -10.08 35.37 -27.84
N SER A 25 -9.80 34.26 -28.52
CA SER A 25 -9.16 33.10 -27.90
C SER A 25 -7.71 33.47 -27.62
N ALA A 26 -7.49 34.18 -26.50
CA ALA A 26 -6.18 34.31 -25.89
C ALA A 26 -5.75 32.88 -25.53
N GLY A 27 -4.91 32.31 -26.39
CA GLY A 27 -4.26 31.04 -26.16
C GLY A 27 -3.41 31.14 -24.92
N LEU A 28 -3.98 30.73 -23.79
CA LEU A 28 -3.25 30.33 -22.60
C LEU A 28 -2.41 29.13 -23.03
N THR A 29 -1.22 29.43 -23.55
CA THR A 29 -0.12 28.47 -23.60
C THR A 29 0.20 28.15 -22.15
N SER A 30 -0.48 27.13 -21.63
CA SER A 30 -0.01 26.41 -20.46
C SER A 30 1.40 25.99 -20.80
N THR A 31 2.38 26.70 -20.24
CA THR A 31 3.73 26.18 -20.07
C THR A 31 3.56 24.91 -19.26
N ALA A 32 3.44 23.79 -19.98
CA ALA A 32 3.55 22.47 -19.40
C ALA A 32 4.97 22.42 -18.82
N LEU A 33 5.09 22.82 -17.54
CA LEU A 33 6.24 22.52 -16.71
C LEU A 33 6.52 21.05 -16.96
N ALA A 34 7.64 20.78 -17.63
CA ALA A 34 8.07 19.43 -17.94
C ALA A 34 8.15 18.68 -16.61
N GLN A 35 7.07 17.95 -16.30
CA GLN A 35 7.02 17.12 -15.11
C GLN A 35 8.16 16.13 -15.26
N ALA A 36 9.09 16.17 -14.33
CA ALA A 36 10.22 15.25 -14.32
C ALA A 36 9.69 13.82 -14.57
N PRO A 37 10.33 13.06 -15.47
CA PRO A 37 9.84 11.73 -15.83
C PRO A 37 9.65 10.89 -14.56
N PRO A 38 8.53 10.16 -14.44
CA PRO A 38 8.20 9.47 -13.20
C PRO A 38 9.24 8.40 -12.90
N ASP A 39 9.87 8.54 -11.74
CA ASP A 39 10.81 7.57 -11.20
C ASP A 39 10.09 6.25 -10.84
N LEU A 40 10.74 5.11 -11.11
CA LEU A 40 10.18 3.78 -10.80
C LEU A 40 9.91 3.65 -9.31
N ASN A 41 10.81 4.16 -8.46
CA ASN A 41 10.62 4.16 -7.02
C ASN A 41 9.37 4.96 -6.62
N ALA A 42 9.18 6.16 -7.19
CA ALA A 42 7.99 6.96 -6.95
C ALA A 42 6.69 6.23 -7.36
N LEU A 43 6.70 5.50 -8.48
CA LEU A 43 5.54 4.68 -8.89
C LEU A 43 5.23 3.57 -7.88
N VAL A 44 6.25 2.88 -7.38
CA VAL A 44 6.08 1.82 -6.37
C VAL A 44 5.59 2.37 -5.05
N VAL A 45 6.17 3.48 -4.58
CA VAL A 45 5.74 4.19 -3.37
C VAL A 45 4.28 4.60 -3.46
N ASN A 46 3.87 5.24 -4.56
CA ASN A 46 2.49 5.68 -4.77
C ASN A 46 1.50 4.50 -4.86
N TRP A 47 1.93 3.36 -5.40
CA TRP A 47 1.13 2.15 -5.40
C TRP A 47 1.00 1.53 -4.00
N ALA A 48 2.05 1.56 -3.20
CA ALA A 48 2.13 0.90 -1.90
C ALA A 48 1.51 1.71 -0.75
N MET A 49 1.56 3.05 -0.83
CA MET A 49 1.20 3.93 0.28
C MET A 49 -0.23 3.69 0.81
N GLY A 50 -0.40 3.93 2.10
CA GLY A 50 -1.68 3.77 2.79
C GLY A 50 -1.52 3.40 4.26
N GLN A 51 -2.65 3.37 4.96
CA GLN A 51 -2.75 2.87 6.32
C GLN A 51 -3.24 1.43 6.31
N TYR A 52 -2.45 0.53 6.84
CA TYR A 52 -2.72 -0.90 6.82
C TYR A 52 -2.86 -1.46 8.23
N ALA A 53 -3.54 -2.59 8.33
CA ALA A 53 -3.46 -3.46 9.49
C ALA A 53 -3.03 -4.87 9.07
N SER A 54 -2.26 -5.51 9.95
CA SER A 54 -1.99 -6.94 9.90
C SER A 54 -2.82 -7.64 10.95
N PRO A 55 -3.66 -8.62 10.59
CA PRO A 55 -4.34 -9.44 11.58
C PRO A 55 -3.35 -10.23 12.43
N ILE A 56 -3.77 -10.53 13.65
CA ILE A 56 -3.03 -11.34 14.62
C ILE A 56 -4.03 -11.87 15.66
N PHE A 57 -3.71 -12.97 16.33
CA PHE A 57 -4.49 -13.47 17.47
C PHE A 57 -3.71 -13.20 18.75
N CYS A 58 -4.35 -12.57 19.72
CA CYS A 58 -3.72 -12.18 20.96
C CYS A 58 -4.48 -12.76 22.16
N GLU A 59 -3.74 -13.22 23.16
CA GLU A 59 -4.24 -13.81 24.38
C GLU A 59 -4.41 -12.74 25.45
N ILE A 60 -5.64 -12.58 25.94
CA ILE A 60 -5.99 -11.71 27.07
C ILE A 60 -6.81 -12.54 28.05
N ASN A 61 -6.40 -12.54 29.31
CA ASN A 61 -7.10 -13.26 30.38
C ASN A 61 -7.36 -14.74 30.03
N GLY A 62 -6.39 -15.40 29.36
CA GLY A 62 -6.49 -16.80 28.92
C GLY A 62 -7.38 -17.04 27.68
N GLN A 63 -7.94 -15.99 27.06
CA GLN A 63 -8.74 -16.09 25.85
C GLN A 63 -7.99 -15.54 24.64
N LEU A 64 -7.98 -16.31 23.54
CA LEU A 64 -7.48 -15.82 22.26
C LEU A 64 -8.55 -14.97 21.58
N ILE A 65 -8.28 -13.69 21.45
CA ILE A 65 -9.10 -12.74 20.70
C ILE A 65 -8.35 -12.24 19.46
N ARG A 66 -9.08 -11.65 18.52
CA ARG A 66 -8.48 -11.09 17.31
C ARG A 66 -7.94 -9.69 17.61
N GLY A 67 -6.64 -9.51 17.35
CA GLY A 67 -5.96 -8.22 17.38
C GLY A 67 -5.59 -7.73 15.98
N VAL A 68 -4.96 -6.56 15.94
CA VAL A 68 -4.39 -5.96 14.74
C VAL A 68 -3.08 -5.25 15.05
N ARG A 69 -2.11 -5.35 14.14
CA ARG A 69 -0.90 -4.51 14.14
C ARG A 69 -1.07 -3.40 13.12
N ARG A 70 -1.00 -2.13 13.52
CA ARG A 70 -1.12 -0.98 12.60
C ARG A 70 0.22 -0.73 11.90
N VAL A 71 0.18 -0.62 10.58
CA VAL A 71 1.34 -0.40 9.72
C VAL A 71 1.03 0.75 8.76
N LEU A 72 1.85 1.80 8.78
CA LEU A 72 1.72 2.95 7.88
C LEU A 72 2.81 2.89 6.81
N LEU A 73 2.40 2.89 5.54
CA LEU A 73 3.29 2.96 4.38
C LEU A 73 3.18 4.37 3.78
N LYS A 74 4.29 5.11 3.76
CA LYS A 74 4.29 6.50 3.28
C LYS A 74 5.55 6.85 2.48
N PRO A 75 5.51 7.88 1.63
CA PRO A 75 6.71 8.39 0.97
C PRO A 75 7.68 8.99 1.99
N HIS A 76 8.97 8.75 1.77
CA HIS A 76 10.07 9.49 2.38
C HIS A 76 10.88 10.16 1.29
N GLN A 77 10.73 11.48 1.18
CA GLN A 77 11.41 12.29 0.19
C GLN A 77 12.60 13.00 0.82
N THR A 78 13.79 12.82 0.24
CA THR A 78 14.98 13.62 0.55
C THR A 78 15.32 14.45 -0.68
N PHE A 79 15.59 15.74 -0.49
CA PHE A 79 15.92 16.63 -1.61
C PHE A 79 17.13 16.10 -2.41
N GLY A 80 17.00 16.07 -3.74
CA GLY A 80 18.05 15.55 -4.63
C GLY A 80 18.23 14.03 -4.62
N ARG A 81 17.35 13.26 -3.97
CA ARG A 81 17.40 11.78 -3.96
C ARG A 81 16.07 11.17 -4.44
N PRO A 82 16.09 9.93 -4.94
CA PRO A 82 14.87 9.17 -5.23
C PRO A 82 13.95 9.08 -4.00
N VAL A 83 12.64 8.98 -4.24
CA VAL A 83 11.65 8.83 -3.17
C VAL A 83 11.70 7.39 -2.65
N ASN A 84 11.83 7.22 -1.33
CA ASN A 84 11.84 5.91 -0.69
C ASN A 84 10.48 5.57 -0.08
N LEU A 85 10.19 4.28 0.06
CA LEU A 85 9.06 3.80 0.85
C LEU A 85 9.47 3.71 2.31
N GLU A 86 8.80 4.44 3.20
CA GLU A 86 8.98 4.34 4.64
C GLU A 86 7.81 3.56 5.25
N VAL A 87 8.13 2.50 6.00
CA VAL A 87 7.16 1.67 6.71
C VAL A 87 7.28 1.95 8.20
N HIS A 88 6.18 2.31 8.82
CA HIS A 88 6.07 2.58 10.26
C HIS A 88 5.25 1.48 10.91
N PHE A 89 5.82 0.85 11.92
CA PHE A 89 5.10 -0.05 12.82
C PHE A 89 4.65 0.75 14.02
N ILE A 90 3.35 1.06 14.06
CA ILE A 90 2.80 2.05 15.00
C ILE A 90 2.60 1.39 16.36
N ASP A 91 1.73 0.39 16.41
CA ASP A 91 1.35 -0.33 17.62
C ASP A 91 0.72 -1.68 17.29
N LEU A 92 0.54 -2.44 18.36
CA LEU A 92 -0.17 -3.70 18.40
C LEU A 92 -1.39 -3.50 19.29
N GLN A 93 -2.57 -3.82 18.76
CA GLN A 93 -3.82 -3.83 19.51
C GLN A 93 -4.32 -5.27 19.59
N PRO A 94 -4.84 -5.71 20.75
CA PRO A 94 -4.95 -4.98 22.00
C PRO A 94 -3.60 -4.83 22.72
N ASP A 95 -3.42 -3.75 23.47
CA ASP A 95 -2.19 -3.38 24.19
C ASP A 95 -1.98 -4.17 25.49
N GLU A 96 -3.07 -4.65 26.09
CA GLU A 96 -3.07 -5.54 27.27
C GLU A 96 -2.83 -7.03 26.95
N ALA A 97 -2.51 -7.35 25.70
CA ALA A 97 -2.22 -8.72 25.31
C ALA A 97 -1.02 -9.30 26.09
N THR A 98 -1.12 -10.56 26.48
CA THR A 98 -0.02 -11.31 27.12
C THR A 98 0.79 -12.09 26.09
N ARG A 99 0.17 -12.56 25.02
CA ARG A 99 0.85 -13.31 23.97
C ARG A 99 0.15 -13.03 22.66
N CYS A 100 0.87 -12.98 21.55
CA CYS A 100 0.24 -12.99 20.24
C CYS A 100 0.84 -14.05 19.34
N VAL A 101 -0.02 -14.63 18.49
CA VAL A 101 0.29 -15.68 17.53
C VAL A 101 -0.35 -15.36 16.18
N ASN A 102 0.19 -15.92 15.10
CA ASN A 102 -0.46 -15.86 13.79
C ASN A 102 -1.50 -16.98 13.62
N SER A 103 -2.12 -17.06 12.44
CA SER A 103 -3.13 -18.06 12.09
C SER A 103 -2.69 -19.53 12.21
N ILE A 104 -1.38 -19.80 12.20
CA ILE A 104 -0.80 -21.15 12.40
C ILE A 104 -0.25 -21.37 13.81
N GLY A 105 -0.51 -20.47 14.75
CA GLY A 105 -0.08 -20.58 16.15
C GLY A 105 1.38 -20.21 16.43
N LYS A 106 2.12 -19.71 15.44
CA LYS A 106 3.50 -19.24 15.62
C LYS A 106 3.50 -17.94 16.43
N SER A 107 4.33 -17.88 17.47
CA SER A 107 4.53 -16.67 18.28
C SER A 107 4.93 -15.47 17.43
N GLN A 108 4.35 -14.32 17.73
CA GLN A 108 4.53 -13.06 16.99
C GLN A 108 4.92 -11.95 17.98
N PRO A 109 6.10 -11.32 17.82
CA PRO A 109 6.51 -10.24 18.70
C PRO A 109 5.73 -8.96 18.39
N ASN A 110 5.69 -8.03 19.34
CA ASN A 110 5.40 -6.64 19.04
C ASN A 110 6.57 -6.04 18.25
N ILE A 111 6.26 -5.39 17.13
CA ILE A 111 7.25 -4.82 16.21
C ILE A 111 7.09 -3.32 16.28
N LEU A 112 8.14 -2.60 16.67
CA LEU A 112 8.12 -1.15 16.79
C LEU A 112 9.28 -0.53 15.99
N GLY A 113 9.02 0.64 15.41
CA GLY A 113 10.01 1.43 14.69
C GLY A 113 9.66 1.62 13.23
N LYS A 114 10.69 1.92 12.43
CA LYS A 114 10.52 2.23 11.02
C LYS A 114 11.66 1.71 10.17
N ILE A 115 11.33 1.39 8.92
CA ILE A 115 12.30 0.99 7.89
C ILE A 115 12.08 1.83 6.63
N ARG A 116 13.15 2.03 5.88
CA ARG A 116 13.18 2.71 4.60
C ARG A 116 13.64 1.72 3.54
N MET A 117 12.90 1.66 2.44
CA MET A 117 13.10 0.68 1.38
C MET A 117 13.03 1.35 0.02
N GLN A 118 13.76 0.78 -0.94
CA GLN A 118 13.80 1.26 -2.33
C GLN A 118 13.93 0.08 -3.30
N ILE A 119 13.55 0.27 -4.56
CA ILE A 119 13.87 -0.68 -5.64
C ILE A 119 15.39 -0.74 -5.80
N PRO A 120 15.99 -1.94 -5.85
CA PRO A 120 17.43 -2.08 -6.02
C PRO A 120 17.90 -1.54 -7.37
N GLY A 121 19.11 -0.96 -7.37
CA GLY A 121 19.75 -0.39 -8.55
C GLY A 121 19.24 1.00 -8.94
N ASN A 122 19.66 1.47 -10.12
CA ASN A 122 19.29 2.78 -10.68
C ASN A 122 18.43 2.58 -11.93
N PRO A 123 17.10 2.42 -11.79
CA PRO A 123 16.22 2.26 -12.94
C PRO A 123 16.21 3.52 -13.80
N HIS A 124 16.23 3.35 -15.13
CA HIS A 124 16.17 4.48 -16.05
C HIS A 124 14.76 5.12 -16.03
N PRO A 125 14.65 6.46 -15.88
CA PRO A 125 13.36 7.14 -15.83
C PRO A 125 12.47 6.90 -17.05
N GLU A 126 13.06 6.74 -18.23
CA GLU A 126 12.34 6.50 -19.48
C GLU A 126 11.59 5.16 -19.51
N THR A 127 12.13 4.14 -18.82
CA THR A 127 11.53 2.79 -18.79
C THR A 127 10.69 2.53 -17.55
N ALA A 128 10.68 3.44 -16.58
CA ALA A 128 10.02 3.28 -15.28
C ALA A 128 8.57 2.82 -15.37
N LYS A 129 7.73 3.47 -16.19
CA LYS A 129 6.32 3.06 -16.37
C LYS A 129 6.18 1.65 -16.94
N ARG A 130 7.02 1.29 -17.91
CA ARG A 130 7.02 -0.04 -18.55
C ARG A 130 7.46 -1.10 -17.55
N ASP A 131 8.53 -0.83 -16.81
CA ASP A 131 9.10 -1.74 -15.83
C ASP A 131 8.15 -1.97 -14.65
N PHE A 132 7.49 -0.91 -14.17
CA PHE A 132 6.45 -0.98 -13.15
C PHE A 132 5.29 -1.91 -13.59
N LYS A 133 4.72 -1.66 -14.77
CA LYS A 133 3.64 -2.49 -15.33
C LYS A 133 4.08 -3.93 -15.55
N ARG A 134 5.31 -4.15 -16.02
CA ARG A 134 5.88 -5.48 -16.25
C ARG A 134 5.99 -6.25 -14.93
N ARG A 135 6.54 -5.64 -13.86
CA ARG A 135 6.68 -6.26 -12.54
C ARG A 135 5.33 -6.64 -11.94
N LEU A 136 4.34 -5.73 -11.96
CA LEU A 136 2.98 -6.04 -11.51
C LEU A 136 2.31 -7.16 -12.32
N LYS A 137 2.59 -7.25 -13.63
CA LYS A 137 1.99 -8.28 -14.49
C LYS A 137 2.64 -9.65 -14.28
N ARG A 138 3.98 -9.71 -14.25
CA ARG A 138 4.76 -10.95 -14.23
C ARG A 138 5.04 -11.44 -12.81
N ASP A 139 5.68 -10.60 -12.00
CA ASP A 139 6.27 -11.00 -10.72
C ASP A 139 5.26 -10.88 -9.57
N LYS A 140 4.15 -10.16 -9.81
CA LYS A 140 3.05 -9.95 -8.85
C LYS A 140 3.54 -9.39 -7.50
N SER A 141 4.69 -8.72 -7.51
CA SER A 141 5.34 -8.18 -6.32
C SER A 141 6.44 -7.21 -6.74
N PHE A 142 6.99 -6.52 -5.75
CA PHE A 142 8.17 -5.66 -5.87
C PHE A 142 9.21 -6.12 -4.87
N ASP A 143 10.39 -6.49 -5.40
CA ASP A 143 11.58 -6.69 -4.59
C ASP A 143 12.24 -5.34 -4.30
N LEU A 144 12.54 -5.12 -3.02
CA LEU A 144 13.05 -3.90 -2.45
C LEU A 144 14.29 -4.21 -1.61
N GLU A 145 15.23 -3.26 -1.59
CA GLU A 145 16.36 -3.23 -0.68
C GLU A 145 16.02 -2.36 0.53
N ILE A 146 16.36 -2.82 1.74
CA ILE A 146 16.19 -2.05 2.96
C ILE A 146 17.43 -1.16 3.16
N VAL A 147 17.31 0.12 2.82
CA VAL A 147 18.43 1.08 2.90
C VAL A 147 18.73 1.56 4.31
N ASP A 148 17.72 1.57 5.17
CA ASP A 148 17.85 1.95 6.57
C ASP A 148 16.70 1.37 7.38
N GLY A 149 16.91 1.11 8.65
CA GLY A 149 15.86 0.62 9.53
C GLY A 149 16.37 -0.27 10.66
N ARG A 150 15.93 0.05 11.87
CA ARG A 150 16.09 -0.79 13.06
C ARG A 150 14.72 -1.04 13.64
N LEU A 151 14.39 -2.30 13.87
CA LEU A 151 13.12 -2.69 14.46
C LEU A 151 13.35 -3.24 15.85
N LYS A 152 12.56 -2.75 16.80
CA LYS A 152 12.50 -3.28 18.15
C LYS A 152 11.50 -4.44 18.14
N LEU A 153 11.99 -5.65 18.36
CA LEU A 153 11.18 -6.86 18.47
C LEU A 153 11.01 -7.18 19.95
N GLN A 154 9.82 -6.93 20.47
CA GLN A 154 9.50 -7.10 21.89
C GLN A 154 8.51 -8.25 22.06
N GLU A 155 8.73 -9.10 23.05
CA GLU A 155 7.72 -10.08 23.44
C GLU A 155 6.49 -9.38 24.02
N VAL A 156 5.30 -9.85 23.66
CA VAL A 156 4.04 -9.19 24.04
C VAL A 156 3.78 -9.25 25.55
N ALA A 157 4.28 -10.28 26.25
CA ALA A 157 3.94 -10.57 27.64
C ALA A 157 4.62 -9.70 28.70
N ILE A 158 5.70 -8.97 28.35
CA ILE A 158 6.65 -8.53 29.38
C ILE A 158 7.01 -7.04 29.25
N PRO A 159 6.72 -6.20 30.27
CA PRO A 159 7.30 -4.88 30.43
C PRO A 159 8.76 -4.99 30.91
N THR A 160 9.59 -5.75 30.22
CA THR A 160 11.00 -6.01 30.57
C THR A 160 11.91 -5.71 29.37
N PRO A 161 13.13 -5.20 29.59
CA PRO A 161 13.99 -4.61 28.56
C PRO A 161 14.57 -5.57 27.50
N SER A 162 14.15 -6.84 27.43
CA SER A 162 14.69 -7.85 26.50
C SER A 162 14.31 -7.63 25.03
N ALA A 163 13.85 -6.43 24.68
CA ALA A 163 13.51 -6.10 23.32
C ALA A 163 14.76 -6.19 22.44
N LYS A 164 14.77 -7.17 21.54
CA LYS A 164 15.84 -7.35 20.58
C LYS A 164 15.73 -6.24 19.54
N VAL A 165 16.71 -5.35 19.50
CA VAL A 165 16.83 -4.39 18.39
C VAL A 165 17.53 -5.09 17.25
N GLU A 166 16.78 -5.38 16.20
CA GLU A 166 17.28 -6.01 14.99
C GLU A 166 17.57 -4.95 13.92
N ASN A 167 18.74 -5.04 13.29
CA ASN A 167 19.12 -4.18 12.18
C ASN A 167 18.69 -4.80 10.85
N PHE A 168 17.83 -4.11 10.11
CA PHE A 168 17.36 -4.56 8.80
C PHE A 168 18.10 -3.90 7.64
N ARG A 169 18.98 -2.91 7.88
CA ARG A 169 19.77 -2.26 6.84
C ARG A 169 20.61 -3.26 6.04
N GLY A 170 20.56 -3.16 4.71
CA GLY A 170 21.19 -4.11 3.77
C GLY A 170 20.40 -5.41 3.60
N GLY A 171 19.23 -5.52 4.25
CA GLY A 171 18.29 -6.62 4.07
C GLY A 171 17.45 -6.48 2.81
N GLN A 172 16.54 -7.45 2.63
CA GLN A 172 15.63 -7.51 1.51
C GLN A 172 14.19 -7.39 1.98
N ALA A 173 13.34 -6.80 1.17
CA ALA A 173 11.91 -6.78 1.38
C ALA A 173 11.17 -7.12 0.10
N THR A 174 10.04 -7.79 0.23
CA THR A 174 9.11 -8.04 -0.88
C THR A 174 7.75 -7.49 -0.50
N LEU A 175 7.14 -6.76 -1.42
CA LEU A 175 5.80 -6.20 -1.24
C LEU A 175 4.95 -6.54 -2.47
N GLY A 176 3.84 -7.24 -2.27
CA GLY A 176 2.95 -7.63 -3.37
C GLY A 176 1.51 -7.84 -2.92
N PRO A 177 0.54 -7.94 -3.85
CA PRO A 177 -0.81 -8.42 -3.55
C PRO A 177 -0.79 -9.76 -2.81
N ALA A 178 -1.75 -9.96 -1.90
CA ALA A 178 -2.01 -11.26 -1.31
C ALA A 178 -2.59 -12.19 -2.38
N MET A 179 -1.81 -13.18 -2.80
CA MET A 179 -2.18 -14.08 -3.89
C MET A 179 -3.29 -15.05 -3.46
N PRO A 180 -4.27 -15.37 -4.32
CA PRO A 180 -5.30 -16.36 -4.01
C PRO A 180 -4.72 -17.71 -3.58
N ALA A 181 -5.46 -18.45 -2.74
CA ALA A 181 -5.08 -19.75 -2.21
C ALA A 181 -3.79 -19.79 -1.35
N THR A 182 -3.26 -18.63 -0.94
CA THR A 182 -2.17 -18.55 0.06
C THR A 182 -2.71 -18.42 1.48
N ASP A 183 -1.88 -18.78 2.47
CA ASP A 183 -2.20 -18.62 3.90
C ASP A 183 -2.54 -17.16 4.24
N ALA A 184 -1.73 -16.22 3.72
CA ALA A 184 -1.99 -14.79 3.85
C ALA A 184 -3.36 -14.39 3.26
N ALA A 185 -3.74 -14.91 2.09
CA ALA A 185 -5.06 -14.61 1.52
C ALA A 185 -6.21 -15.22 2.32
N ARG A 186 -6.04 -16.42 2.91
CA ARG A 186 -7.04 -17.00 3.82
C ARG A 186 -7.19 -16.16 5.08
N GLU A 187 -6.09 -15.72 5.66
CA GLU A 187 -6.10 -14.86 6.85
C GLU A 187 -6.77 -13.51 6.58
N LEU A 188 -6.51 -12.92 5.41
CA LEU A 188 -7.10 -11.67 4.98
C LEU A 188 -8.53 -11.82 4.44
N ALA A 189 -9.05 -13.03 4.21
CA ALA A 189 -10.34 -13.25 3.56
C ALA A 189 -11.51 -12.62 4.33
N LEU A 190 -11.42 -12.61 5.66
CA LEU A 190 -12.46 -12.10 6.56
C LEU A 190 -12.55 -10.58 6.61
N PHE A 191 -11.56 -9.86 6.06
CA PHE A 191 -11.53 -8.40 6.07
C PHE A 191 -12.07 -7.84 4.75
N LYS A 192 -13.11 -7.00 4.85
CA LYS A 192 -13.61 -6.22 3.71
C LYS A 192 -12.65 -5.07 3.46
N SER A 193 -11.78 -5.21 2.47
CA SER A 193 -10.79 -4.19 2.11
C SER A 193 -10.53 -4.23 0.61
N GLN A 194 -10.42 -3.06 0.00
CA GLN A 194 -10.15 -2.91 -1.44
C GLN A 194 -8.73 -3.33 -1.83
N ARG A 195 -7.81 -3.38 -0.87
CA ARG A 195 -6.40 -3.72 -1.11
C ARG A 195 -5.87 -4.64 -0.02
N LYS A 196 -5.38 -5.81 -0.45
CA LYS A 196 -4.78 -6.85 0.39
C LYS A 196 -3.39 -7.17 -0.15
N MET A 197 -2.40 -7.12 0.70
CA MET A 197 -0.98 -7.26 0.34
C MET A 197 -0.26 -8.18 1.32
N VAL A 198 0.97 -8.57 0.99
CA VAL A 198 1.91 -9.21 1.89
C VAL A 198 3.19 -8.38 1.88
N LEU A 199 3.65 -8.02 3.07
CA LEU A 199 4.95 -7.42 3.30
C LEU A 199 5.86 -8.46 3.95
N THR A 200 6.94 -8.82 3.27
CA THR A 200 7.98 -9.72 3.79
C THR A 200 9.27 -8.93 3.97
N LEU A 201 9.88 -9.03 5.15
CA LEU A 201 11.15 -8.39 5.50
C LEU A 201 12.15 -9.46 5.92
N LYS A 202 13.35 -9.41 5.34
CA LYS A 202 14.46 -10.31 5.66
C LYS A 202 15.68 -9.48 6.02
N SER A 203 16.06 -9.54 7.29
CA SER A 203 17.31 -8.93 7.76
C SER A 203 18.54 -9.69 7.23
N PRO A 204 19.72 -9.05 7.17
CA PRO A 204 20.98 -9.76 6.90
C PRO A 204 21.30 -10.84 7.93
N GLY A 205 20.85 -10.66 9.18
CA GLY A 205 21.00 -11.63 10.28
C GLY A 205 20.07 -12.84 10.19
N GLY A 206 19.25 -12.94 9.14
CA GLY A 206 18.35 -14.09 8.91
C GLY A 206 16.97 -13.95 9.55
N THR A 207 16.72 -12.91 10.34
CA THR A 207 15.38 -12.60 10.87
C THR A 207 14.40 -12.34 9.72
N LEU A 208 13.30 -13.10 9.71
CA LEU A 208 12.23 -13.02 8.72
C LEU A 208 10.92 -12.58 9.38
N ILE A 209 10.32 -11.51 8.86
CA ILE A 209 9.01 -11.00 9.27
C ILE A 209 8.10 -11.03 8.05
N GLU A 210 6.97 -11.72 8.13
CA GLU A 210 5.95 -11.77 7.09
C GLU A 210 4.63 -11.25 7.66
N LEU A 211 4.05 -10.27 6.99
CA LEU A 211 2.86 -9.56 7.43
C LEU A 211 1.81 -9.53 6.32
N PRO A 212 0.70 -10.27 6.47
CA PRO A 212 -0.48 -10.05 5.64
C PRO A 212 -1.07 -8.68 6.00
N LEU A 213 -1.31 -7.82 5.01
CA LEU A 213 -1.79 -6.44 5.20
C LEU A 213 -3.15 -6.26 4.51
N PHE A 214 -4.10 -5.62 5.18
CA PHE A 214 -5.30 -5.07 4.55
C PHE A 214 -5.35 -3.56 4.76
N LEU A 215 -5.78 -2.83 3.73
CA LEU A 215 -5.97 -1.37 3.82
C LEU A 215 -7.10 -1.09 4.82
N ARG A 216 -6.82 -0.26 5.82
CA ARG A 216 -7.82 0.31 6.71
C ARG A 216 -8.40 1.53 6.03
N GLU A 217 -9.69 1.47 5.72
CA GLU A 217 -10.46 2.69 5.51
C GLU A 217 -10.53 3.37 6.89
N GLU A 218 -9.99 4.59 7.02
CA GLU A 218 -10.23 5.36 8.23
C GLU A 218 -11.75 5.46 8.41
N ALA A 219 -12.27 5.06 9.58
CA ALA A 219 -13.46 5.74 10.06
C ALA A 219 -13.05 7.20 10.12
N GLY A 220 -13.67 8.05 9.30
CA GLY A 220 -13.34 9.47 9.22
C GLY A 220 -13.28 10.10 10.62
N PRO A 221 -12.55 11.21 10.76
CA PRO A 221 -12.37 11.89 12.04
C PRO A 221 -13.68 12.12 12.80
#